data_AF-A0A401QL56-F1
#
_entry.id   AF-A0A401QL56-F1
#
_cell.length_a   1.000
_cell.length_b   1.000
_cell.length_c   1.000
_cell.angle_alpha   90.00
_cell.angle_beta   90.00
_cell.angle_gamma   90.00
#
_symmetry.space_group_name_H-M   'P 1'
#
loop_
_entity.id
_entity.type
_entity.pdbx_description
1 polymer ?
#
loop_
_entity_poly.entity_id
_entity_poly.type
_entity_poly.pdbx_seq_one_letter_code
_entity_poly.pdbx_strand_id
1 'polypeptide(L)'
;MSLPPPAAEREAEACGLCPGSGPGAAARYTCPRCNVPFCSLPCYRGPGHRACTEAFYRDAVLGELRAEARAAEGRRGLRESLGRLRDAELPELGLGPQDAPARPLWEALSEQQRRDFQRLLESGEAAAWIQEWRP
;
A
#
# COMPACT_ATOMS: atom_id res chain seq x y z
N MET A 1 -1.77 5.91 43.65
CA MET A 1 -1.41 5.19 42.40
C MET A 1 -0.02 5.65 42.01
N SER A 2 1.00 4.89 42.39
CA SER A 2 2.39 5.26 42.14
C SER A 2 2.73 5.06 40.66
N LEU A 3 3.21 6.14 40.03
CA LEU A 3 3.69 6.14 38.65
C LEU A 3 4.96 5.26 38.55
N PRO A 4 5.12 4.46 37.48
CA PRO A 4 6.36 3.73 37.27
C PRO A 4 7.52 4.70 36.93
N PRO A 5 8.74 4.44 37.43
CA PRO A 5 9.91 5.28 37.17
C PRO A 5 10.33 5.23 35.68
N PRO A 6 11.01 6.29 35.18
CA PRO A 6 11.51 6.33 33.81
C PRO A 6 12.53 5.21 33.54
N ALA A 7 12.58 4.74 32.30
CA ALA A 7 13.28 3.54 31.83
C ALA A 7 14.81 3.47 32.06
N ALA A 8 15.40 4.44 32.77
CA ALA A 8 16.84 4.56 32.97
C ALA A 8 17.38 3.88 34.24
N GLU A 9 16.52 3.51 35.20
CA GLU A 9 16.95 3.01 36.53
C GLU A 9 16.40 1.60 36.86
N ARG A 10 16.20 0.75 35.86
CA ARG A 10 16.05 -0.68 36.13
C ARG A 10 17.43 -1.27 36.29
N GLU A 11 17.73 -1.84 37.46
CA GLU A 11 18.85 -2.76 37.63
C GLU A 11 18.88 -3.68 36.41
N ALA A 12 20.03 -3.72 35.71
CA ALA A 12 20.10 -4.38 34.42
C ALA A 12 19.84 -5.88 34.60
N GLU A 13 18.58 -6.28 34.39
CA GLU A 13 18.15 -7.68 34.48
C GLU A 13 19.06 -8.53 33.59
N ALA A 14 19.50 -9.68 34.07
CA ALA A 14 20.37 -10.54 33.28
C ALA A 14 19.60 -11.11 32.08
N CYS A 15 20.28 -11.27 30.94
CA CYS A 15 19.69 -11.94 29.78
C CYS A 15 19.29 -13.39 30.11
N GLY A 16 18.01 -13.71 29.98
CA GLY A 16 17.47 -15.06 30.22
C GLY A 16 17.69 -16.06 29.08
N LEU A 17 18.37 -15.64 28.01
CA LEU A 17 18.49 -16.38 26.74
C LEU A 17 19.95 -16.68 26.33
N CYS A 18 20.93 -16.33 27.18
CA CYS A 18 22.34 -16.60 26.88
C CYS A 18 22.63 -18.12 26.93
N PRO A 19 23.40 -18.68 25.98
CA PRO A 19 23.64 -20.12 25.84
C PRO A 19 24.60 -20.73 26.91
N GLY A 20 24.76 -20.10 28.07
CA GLY A 20 25.58 -20.61 29.16
C GLY A 20 25.23 -19.92 30.47
N SER A 21 25.21 -20.68 31.56
CA SER A 21 24.98 -20.22 32.94
C SER A 21 26.19 -19.47 33.53
N GLY A 22 26.71 -18.49 32.79
CA GLY A 22 27.62 -17.46 33.30
C GLY A 22 26.85 -16.18 33.63
N PRO A 23 27.50 -15.12 34.16
CA PRO A 23 26.83 -13.83 34.35
C PRO A 23 26.36 -13.34 32.99
N GLY A 24 25.06 -13.50 32.72
CA GLY A 24 24.43 -13.10 31.48
C GLY A 24 24.66 -11.60 31.27
N ALA A 25 24.92 -11.20 30.02
CA ALA A 25 25.02 -9.79 29.70
C ALA A 25 23.73 -9.06 30.13
N ALA A 26 23.87 -7.81 30.56
CA ALA A 26 22.75 -6.92 30.86
C ALA A 26 21.71 -6.96 29.73
N ALA A 27 20.47 -7.29 30.07
CA ALA A 27 19.37 -7.26 29.13
C ALA A 27 19.11 -5.81 28.71
N ARG A 28 18.94 -5.61 27.41
CA ARG A 28 18.65 -4.31 26.79
C ARG A 28 17.22 -4.22 26.28
N TYR A 29 16.58 -5.37 26.10
CA TYR A 29 15.28 -5.51 25.47
C TYR A 29 14.47 -6.60 26.18
N THR A 30 13.15 -6.56 26.02
CA THR A 30 12.23 -7.55 26.58
C THR A 30 11.31 -8.06 25.47
N CYS A 31 11.11 -9.38 25.40
CA CYS A 31 10.20 -9.94 24.41
C CYS A 31 8.74 -9.59 24.75
N PRO A 32 7.95 -9.00 23.84
CA PRO A 32 6.57 -8.62 24.15
C PRO A 32 5.59 -9.81 24.28
N ARG A 33 6.00 -11.03 23.88
CA ARG A 33 5.14 -12.23 23.91
C ARG A 33 5.27 -13.01 25.21
N CYS A 34 6.51 -13.22 25.66
CA CYS A 34 6.82 -14.03 26.84
C CYS A 34 7.46 -13.22 27.97
N ASN A 35 7.67 -11.92 27.76
CA ASN A 35 8.25 -10.99 28.72
C ASN A 35 9.66 -11.33 29.21
N VAL A 36 10.41 -12.17 28.46
CA VAL A 36 11.80 -12.53 28.81
C VAL A 36 12.77 -11.39 28.45
N PRO A 37 13.64 -10.96 29.39
CA PRO A 37 14.68 -9.99 29.12
C PRO A 37 15.85 -10.61 28.33
N PHE A 38 16.38 -9.89 27.33
CA PHE A 38 17.46 -10.35 26.46
C PHE A 38 18.46 -9.23 26.09
N CYS A 39 19.73 -9.60 25.85
CA CYS A 39 20.81 -8.64 25.61
C CYS A 39 20.98 -8.25 24.13
N SER A 40 20.65 -9.14 23.19
CA SER A 40 20.97 -8.96 21.77
C SER A 40 20.12 -9.86 20.85
N LEU A 41 20.13 -9.54 19.55
CA LEU A 41 19.40 -10.30 18.53
C LEU A 41 19.80 -11.79 18.42
N PRO A 42 21.07 -12.20 18.59
CA PRO A 42 21.44 -13.62 18.66
C PRO A 42 20.73 -14.37 19.78
N CYS A 43 20.55 -13.75 20.95
CA CYS A 43 19.79 -14.34 22.05
C CYS A 43 18.30 -14.43 21.72
N TYR A 44 17.75 -13.40 21.07
CA TYR A 44 16.35 -13.42 20.61
C TYR A 44 16.10 -14.56 19.61
N ARG A 45 16.99 -14.77 18.63
CA ARG A 45 16.90 -15.82 17.60
C ARG A 45 17.46 -17.18 18.04
N GLY A 46 17.95 -17.26 19.27
CA GLY A 46 18.61 -18.46 19.77
C GLY A 46 17.65 -19.64 19.93
N PRO A 47 18.19 -20.86 20.07
CA PRO A 47 17.37 -22.05 20.26
C PRO A 47 16.47 -21.96 21.51
N GLY A 48 16.90 -21.24 22.54
CA GLY A 48 16.11 -20.99 23.77
C GLY A 48 14.90 -20.07 23.59
N HIS A 49 14.74 -19.40 22.44
CA HIS A 49 13.66 -18.45 22.18
C HIS A 49 13.06 -18.59 20.76
N ARG A 50 13.16 -19.81 20.21
CA ARG A 50 12.71 -20.13 18.86
C ARG A 50 11.21 -19.95 18.66
N ALA A 51 10.39 -20.35 19.62
CA ALA A 51 8.93 -20.29 19.49
C ALA A 51 8.41 -18.86 19.28
N CYS A 52 8.93 -17.89 20.05
CA CYS A 52 8.54 -16.48 19.91
C CYS A 52 9.11 -15.87 18.62
N THR A 53 10.32 -16.26 18.23
CA THR A 53 10.95 -15.83 16.98
C THR A 53 10.17 -16.30 15.75
N GLU A 54 9.82 -17.59 15.69
CA GLU A 54 9.04 -18.16 14.59
C GLU A 54 7.65 -17.54 14.51
N ALA A 55 7.00 -17.34 15.64
CA ALA A 55 5.68 -16.73 15.66
C ALA A 55 5.74 -15.27 15.21
N PHE A 56 6.76 -14.50 15.58
CA PHE A 56 6.98 -13.14 15.05
C PHE A 56 7.15 -13.14 13.52
N TYR A 57 7.99 -14.02 12.98
CA TYR A 57 8.19 -14.12 11.53
C TYR A 57 6.92 -14.53 10.80
N ARG A 58 6.19 -15.51 11.34
CA ARG A 58 4.91 -15.95 10.79
C ARG A 58 3.90 -14.81 10.77
N ASP A 59 3.76 -14.06 11.86
CA ASP A 59 2.82 -12.94 11.94
C ASP A 59 3.18 -11.83 10.94
N ALA A 60 4.48 -11.55 10.75
CA ALA A 60 4.94 -10.60 9.74
C ALA A 60 4.55 -11.03 8.31
N VAL A 61 4.85 -12.28 7.93
CA VAL A 61 4.52 -12.82 6.59
C VAL A 61 3.01 -12.85 6.35
N LEU A 62 2.24 -13.32 7.33
CA LEU A 62 0.78 -13.34 7.22
C LEU A 62 0.19 -11.92 7.19
N GLY A 63 0.84 -10.96 7.85
CA GLY A 63 0.49 -9.55 7.80
C GLY A 63 0.57 -9.00 6.38
N GLU A 64 1.70 -9.20 5.70
CA GLU A 64 1.92 -8.76 4.32
C GLU A 64 0.93 -9.40 3.33
N LEU A 65 0.74 -10.72 3.39
CA LEU A 65 -0.22 -11.42 2.52
C LEU A 65 -1.65 -10.90 2.68
N ARG A 66 -2.06 -10.57 3.92
CA ARG A 66 -3.38 -9.97 4.17
C ARG A 66 -3.47 -8.55 3.62
N ALA A 67 -2.40 -7.77 3.69
CA ALA A 67 -2.37 -6.42 3.14
C ALA A 67 -2.51 -6.46 1.60
N GLU A 68 -1.81 -7.38 0.94
CA GLU A 68 -1.94 -7.61 -0.51
C GLU A 68 -3.36 -8.03 -0.91
N ALA A 69 -3.95 -8.98 -0.17
CA ALA A 69 -5.31 -9.44 -0.42
C ALA A 69 -6.33 -8.28 -0.29
N ARG A 70 -6.25 -7.49 0.78
CA ARG A 70 -7.12 -6.31 0.96
C ARG A 70 -6.93 -5.28 -0.15
N ALA A 71 -5.69 -5.05 -0.60
CA ALA A 71 -5.42 -4.15 -1.70
C ALA A 71 -6.04 -4.66 -3.02
N ALA A 72 -5.99 -5.98 -3.27
CA ALA A 72 -6.64 -6.60 -4.44
C ALA A 72 -8.16 -6.47 -4.39
N GLU A 73 -8.77 -6.73 -3.23
CA GLU A 73 -10.21 -6.56 -2.99
C GLU A 73 -10.64 -5.09 -3.18
N GLY A 74 -9.89 -4.15 -2.61
CA GLY A 74 -10.14 -2.71 -2.77
C GLY A 74 -10.07 -2.26 -4.23
N ARG A 75 -9.05 -2.72 -4.99
CA ARG A 75 -8.96 -2.46 -6.44
C ARG A 75 -10.14 -3.06 -7.20
N ARG A 76 -10.61 -4.26 -6.83
CA ARG A 76 -11.78 -4.90 -7.45
C ARG A 76 -13.04 -4.10 -7.16
N GLY A 77 -13.28 -3.71 -5.91
CA GLY A 77 -14.43 -2.90 -5.52
C GLY A 77 -14.46 -1.53 -6.19
N LEU A 78 -13.30 -0.88 -6.32
CA LEU A 78 -13.19 0.37 -7.08
C LEU A 78 -13.55 0.17 -8.56
N ARG A 79 -12.98 -0.85 -9.20
CA ARG A 79 -13.30 -1.19 -10.60
C ARG A 79 -14.79 -1.46 -10.81
N GLU A 80 -15.43 -2.17 -9.88
CA GLU A 80 -16.85 -2.45 -9.94
C GLU A 80 -17.70 -1.18 -9.77
N SER A 81 -17.33 -0.31 -8.81
CA SER A 81 -18.02 0.96 -8.58
C SER A 81 -17.93 1.89 -9.80
N LEU A 82 -16.74 1.98 -10.40
CA LEU A 82 -16.54 2.72 -11.65
C LEU A 82 -17.34 2.11 -12.82
N GLY A 83 -17.42 0.78 -12.88
CA GLY A 83 -18.28 0.08 -13.85
C GLY A 83 -19.75 0.48 -13.70
N ARG A 84 -20.28 0.44 -12.48
CA ARG A 84 -21.67 0.84 -12.19
C ARG A 84 -21.97 2.30 -12.56
N LEU A 85 -21.04 3.22 -12.30
CA LEU A 85 -21.19 4.63 -12.70
C LEU A 85 -21.20 4.77 -14.23
N ARG A 86 -20.33 4.03 -14.92
CA ARG A 86 -20.34 4.00 -16.38
C ARG A 86 -21.65 3.47 -16.94
N ASP A 87 -22.21 2.42 -16.33
CA ASP A 87 -23.47 1.83 -16.78
C ASP A 87 -24.68 2.72 -16.45
N ALA A 88 -24.62 3.50 -15.36
CA ALA A 88 -25.73 4.34 -14.89
C ALA A 88 -25.78 5.76 -15.49
N GLU A 89 -24.63 6.38 -15.81
CA GLU A 89 -24.57 7.84 -16.07
C GLU A 89 -24.22 8.22 -17.51
N LEU A 90 -23.88 7.26 -18.36
CA LEU A 90 -23.40 7.52 -19.72
C LEU A 90 -24.44 7.59 -20.87
N PRO A 91 -25.74 7.29 -20.69
CA PRO A 91 -26.74 7.56 -21.75
C PRO A 91 -27.00 9.06 -21.97
N GLU A 92 -27.01 9.88 -20.91
CA GLU A 92 -27.38 11.30 -20.98
C GLU A 92 -26.22 12.21 -21.44
N LEU A 93 -24.97 11.84 -21.15
CA LEU A 93 -23.77 12.57 -21.58
C LEU A 93 -23.18 12.06 -22.92
N GLY A 94 -23.81 11.10 -23.58
CA GLY A 94 -23.34 10.54 -24.86
C GLY A 94 -22.00 9.80 -24.78
N LEU A 95 -21.57 9.42 -23.57
CA LEU A 95 -20.28 8.77 -23.31
C LEU A 95 -20.46 7.27 -23.01
N GLY A 96 -21.51 6.62 -23.53
CA GLY A 96 -21.85 5.20 -23.29
C GLY A 96 -20.73 4.22 -23.63
N PRO A 97 -20.88 2.91 -23.32
CA PRO A 97 -19.95 1.89 -23.75
C PRO A 97 -19.83 1.98 -25.27
N GLN A 98 -18.71 2.51 -25.74
CA GLN A 98 -18.41 2.52 -27.15
C GLN A 98 -18.02 1.09 -27.47
N ASP A 99 -19.02 0.26 -27.81
CA ASP A 99 -18.83 -0.93 -28.65
C ASP A 99 -18.48 -0.52 -30.10
N ALA A 100 -18.13 0.75 -30.32
CA ALA A 100 -17.24 1.07 -31.41
C ALA A 100 -15.90 0.39 -31.10
N PRO A 101 -15.33 -0.41 -32.03
CA PRO A 101 -13.92 -0.79 -31.90
C PRO A 101 -13.14 0.48 -31.59
N ALA A 102 -12.07 0.37 -30.80
CA ALA A 102 -11.13 1.44 -30.53
C ALA A 102 -10.41 1.89 -31.82
N ARG A 103 -11.17 2.24 -32.86
CA ARG A 103 -10.74 3.12 -33.91
C ARG A 103 -10.44 4.41 -33.18
N PRO A 104 -9.20 4.92 -33.24
CA PRO A 104 -8.91 6.22 -32.70
C PRO A 104 -9.99 7.18 -33.21
N LEU A 105 -10.61 7.97 -32.34
CA LEU A 105 -11.76 8.84 -32.64
C LEU A 105 -11.65 9.55 -34.01
N TRP A 106 -10.42 9.91 -34.38
CA TRP A 106 -10.01 10.43 -35.68
C TRP A 106 -10.44 9.58 -36.88
N GLU A 107 -10.28 8.26 -36.82
CA GLU A 107 -10.63 7.29 -37.86
C GLU A 107 -12.14 7.13 -38.09
N ALA A 108 -12.95 7.44 -37.09
CA ALA A 108 -14.41 7.39 -37.18
C ALA A 108 -15.01 8.65 -37.84
N LEU A 109 -14.23 9.73 -37.95
CA LEU A 109 -14.66 10.96 -38.62
C LEU A 109 -14.65 10.81 -40.15
N SER A 110 -15.66 11.40 -40.80
CA SER A 110 -15.71 11.55 -42.25
C SER A 110 -14.59 12.48 -42.74
N GLU A 111 -14.26 12.37 -44.02
CA GLU A 111 -13.25 13.22 -44.67
C GLU A 111 -13.57 14.72 -44.51
N GLN A 112 -14.86 15.08 -44.56
CA GLN A 112 -15.30 16.47 -44.36
C GLN A 112 -15.06 16.93 -42.93
N GLN A 113 -15.42 16.11 -41.93
CA GLN A 113 -15.21 16.44 -40.51
C GLN A 113 -13.72 16.60 -40.17
N ARG A 114 -12.85 15.79 -40.76
CA ARG A 114 -11.39 15.92 -40.57
C ARG A 114 -10.84 17.21 -41.17
N ARG A 115 -11.30 17.58 -42.36
CA ARG A 115 -10.90 18.82 -43.04
C ARG A 115 -11.36 20.05 -42.26
N ASP A 116 -12.57 20.03 -41.73
CA ASP A 116 -13.08 21.14 -40.93
C ASP A 116 -12.30 21.27 -39.61
N PHE A 117 -11.93 20.16 -38.97
CA PHE A 117 -11.05 20.18 -37.80
C PHE A 117 -9.63 20.68 -38.13
N GLN A 118 -9.04 20.22 -39.25
CA GLN A 118 -7.73 20.69 -39.72
C GLN A 118 -7.73 22.20 -39.99
N ARG A 119 -8.78 22.71 -40.62
CA ARG A 119 -8.96 24.15 -40.87
C ARG A 119 -8.99 24.95 -39.57
N LEU A 120 -9.66 24.44 -38.53
CA LEU A 120 -9.75 25.08 -37.21
C LEU A 120 -8.40 25.08 -36.46
N LEU A 121 -7.58 24.05 -36.65
CA LEU A 121 -6.21 24.03 -36.14
C LEU A 121 -5.32 25.04 -36.86
N GLU A 122 -5.44 25.13 -38.19
CA GLU A 122 -4.69 26.06 -39.03
C GLU A 122 -5.11 27.52 -38.80
N SER A 123 -6.41 27.79 -38.56
CA SER A 123 -6.92 29.13 -38.26
C SER A 123 -6.63 29.58 -36.83
N GLY A 124 -6.22 28.67 -35.94
CA GLY A 124 -5.95 28.96 -34.53
C GLY A 124 -7.22 29.11 -33.67
N GLU A 125 -8.41 29.00 -34.26
CA GLU A 125 -9.68 29.05 -33.52
C GLU A 125 -9.79 27.91 -32.50
N ALA A 126 -9.19 26.75 -32.80
CA ALA A 126 -9.15 25.62 -31.88
C ALA A 126 -8.38 25.92 -30.58
N ALA A 127 -7.43 26.85 -30.58
CA ALA A 127 -6.66 27.22 -29.39
C ALA A 127 -7.53 27.91 -28.33
N ALA A 128 -8.63 28.57 -28.74
CA ALA A 128 -9.58 29.20 -27.82
C ALA A 128 -10.33 28.18 -26.94
N TRP A 129 -10.30 26.89 -27.29
CA TRP A 129 -11.01 25.83 -26.57
C TRP A 129 -10.10 25.02 -25.64
N ILE A 130 -8.79 25.28 -25.64
CA ILE A 130 -7.81 24.58 -24.80
C ILE A 130 -7.53 25.44 -23.57
N GLN A 131 -7.87 24.93 -22.38
CA GLN A 131 -7.50 25.60 -21.13
C GLN A 131 -5.97 25.49 -20.91
N GLU A 132 -5.34 26.59 -20.51
CA GLU A 132 -3.91 26.63 -20.20
C GLU A 132 -3.59 25.64 -19.07
N TRP A 133 -2.77 24.62 -19.38
CA TRP A 133 -2.30 23.67 -18.37
C TRP A 133 -1.34 24.38 -17.41
N ARG A 134 -1.69 24.42 -16.13
CA ARG A 134 -0.85 24.94 -15.06
C ARG A 134 -0.27 23.77 -14.24
N PRO A 135 1.07 23.65 -14.15
CA PRO A 135 1.73 22.59 -13.37
C PRO A 135 1.46 22.70 -11.87
#